data_AF-A0A397Z4A8-F1
#
_entry.id   AF-A0A397Z4A8-F1
#
_cell.length_a   1.000
_cell.length_b   1.000
_cell.length_c   1.000
_cell.angle_alpha   90.00
_cell.angle_beta   90.00
_cell.angle_gamma   90.00
#
_symmetry.space_group_name_H-M   'P 1'
#
loop_
_entity.id
_entity.type
_entity.pdbx_description
1 polymer ?
#
loop_
_entity_poly.entity_id
_entity_poly.type
_entity_poly.pdbx_seq_one_letter_code
_entity_poly.pdbx_strand_id
1 'polypeptide(L)'
;MVSKSRDHLYFSCSYTWEIWYSVAGRSGFSSPRVWNEILRDLQKLKTPTHTRLLALLAWQASIYCIWAERNARLHRSRFRPPSAIVKEIHTIVKLRIASIRIDDPHLASVLFQAWVS
;
A
#
# COMPACT_ATOMS: atom_id res chain seq x y z
N MET A 1 2.13 -23.47 -16.73
CA MET A 1 1.15 -22.87 -15.79
C MET A 1 1.93 -22.15 -14.70
N VAL A 2 1.94 -20.82 -14.70
CA VAL A 2 2.64 -20.05 -13.65
C VAL A 2 1.89 -20.28 -12.35
N SER A 3 2.56 -20.84 -11.35
CA SER A 3 1.98 -21.02 -10.02
C SER A 3 1.53 -19.64 -9.52
N LYS A 4 0.26 -19.53 -9.10
CA LYS A 4 -0.29 -18.30 -8.50
C LYS A 4 0.30 -18.13 -7.10
N SER A 5 1.61 -17.91 -7.01
CA SER A 5 2.26 -17.61 -5.74
C SER A 5 1.74 -16.26 -5.23
N ARG A 6 1.70 -16.11 -3.92
CA ARG A 6 1.35 -14.84 -3.26
C ARG A 6 2.20 -13.69 -3.80
N ASP A 7 3.46 -13.93 -4.09
CA ASP A 7 4.36 -12.94 -4.71
C ASP A 7 3.84 -12.52 -6.08
N HIS A 8 3.42 -13.46 -6.94
CA HIS A 8 2.87 -13.12 -8.25
C HIS A 8 1.54 -12.35 -8.16
N LEU A 9 0.67 -12.70 -7.21
CA LEU A 9 -0.64 -12.09 -7.04
C LEU A 9 -0.58 -10.62 -6.61
N TYR A 10 0.44 -10.23 -5.85
CA TYR A 10 0.55 -8.91 -5.25
C TYR A 10 1.74 -8.09 -5.76
N PHE A 11 2.85 -8.72 -6.17
CA PHE A 11 4.13 -8.01 -6.41
C PHE A 11 4.88 -8.38 -7.69
N SER A 12 4.67 -9.56 -8.30
CA SER A 12 5.41 -9.94 -9.51
C SER A 12 4.65 -9.73 -10.81
N CYS A 13 3.32 -9.62 -10.78
CA CYS A 13 2.53 -9.23 -11.96
C CYS A 13 2.78 -7.75 -12.30
N SER A 14 2.97 -7.42 -13.58
CA SER A 14 3.25 -6.04 -14.02
C SER A 14 2.18 -5.04 -13.54
N TYR A 15 0.91 -5.42 -13.63
CA TYR A 15 -0.21 -4.61 -13.16
C TYR A 15 -0.14 -4.31 -11.65
N THR A 16 0.10 -5.32 -10.82
CA THR A 16 0.11 -5.14 -9.36
C THR A 16 1.41 -4.51 -8.88
N TRP A 17 2.52 -4.76 -9.60
CA TRP A 17 3.79 -4.12 -9.36
C TRP A 17 3.72 -2.61 -9.60
N GLU A 18 3.08 -2.15 -10.67
CA GLU A 18 2.93 -0.72 -10.95
C GLU A 18 2.17 0.01 -9.82
N ILE A 19 1.14 -0.64 -9.27
CA ILE A 19 0.39 -0.13 -8.11
C ILE A 19 1.31 -0.01 -6.89
N TRP A 20 1.95 -1.12 -6.51
CA TRP A 20 2.75 -1.18 -5.31
C TRP A 20 4.00 -0.30 -5.39
N TYR A 21 4.70 -0.29 -6.52
CA TYR A 21 5.87 0.55 -6.75
C TYR A 21 5.54 2.05 -6.57
N SER A 22 4.41 2.49 -7.13
CA SER A 22 3.94 3.88 -7.02
C SER A 22 3.61 4.28 -5.57
N VAL A 23 3.07 3.33 -4.79
CA VAL A 23 2.69 3.55 -3.38
C VAL A 23 3.89 3.47 -2.44
N ALA A 24 4.78 2.49 -2.66
CA ALA A 24 5.97 2.25 -1.85
C ALA A 24 6.98 3.40 -1.96
N GLY A 25 7.18 3.93 -3.18
CA GLY A 25 8.08 5.07 -3.40
C GLY A 25 7.72 6.30 -2.57
N ARG A 26 6.42 6.59 -2.41
CA ARG A 26 5.92 7.69 -1.56
C ARG A 26 5.99 7.41 -0.06
N SER A 27 6.14 6.13 0.31
CA SER A 27 6.32 5.72 1.71
C SER A 27 7.79 5.78 2.14
N GLY A 28 8.70 6.22 1.25
CA GLY A 28 10.15 6.14 1.46
C GLY A 28 10.69 4.70 1.44
N PHE A 29 9.94 3.75 0.89
CA PHE A 29 10.23 2.32 0.97
C PHE A 29 10.64 1.76 -0.40
N SER A 30 11.91 1.35 -0.54
CA SER A 30 12.36 0.59 -1.70
C SER A 30 11.96 -0.87 -1.53
N SER A 31 10.86 -1.27 -2.18
CA SER A 31 10.30 -2.59 -1.96
C SER A 31 10.96 -3.67 -2.82
N PRO A 32 11.33 -4.83 -2.25
CA PRO A 32 11.55 -6.05 -3.02
C PRO A 32 10.24 -6.55 -3.65
N ARG A 33 10.33 -7.45 -4.64
CA ARG A 33 9.17 -8.11 -5.28
C ARG A 33 8.69 -9.37 -4.55
N VAL A 34 9.27 -9.65 -3.38
CA VAL A 34 9.09 -10.88 -2.62
C VAL A 34 8.39 -10.56 -1.32
N TRP A 35 7.21 -11.15 -1.10
CA TRP A 35 6.36 -10.88 0.06
C TRP A 35 7.11 -10.99 1.39
N ASN A 36 7.89 -12.06 1.55
CA ASN A 36 8.60 -12.33 2.81
C ASN A 36 9.76 -11.36 3.05
N GLU A 37 10.32 -10.75 2.01
CA GLU A 37 11.32 -9.69 2.17
C GLU A 37 10.64 -8.39 2.58
N ILE A 38 9.53 -8.05 1.94
CA ILE A 38 8.74 -6.86 2.31
C ILE A 38 8.29 -6.92 3.76
N LEU A 39 7.78 -8.07 4.22
CA LEU A 39 7.43 -8.26 5.63
C LEU A 39 8.64 -8.10 6.57
N ARG A 40 9.79 -8.67 6.20
CA ARG A 40 11.03 -8.54 7.00
C ARG A 40 11.46 -7.08 7.07
N ASP A 41 11.40 -6.34 5.98
CA ASP A 41 11.81 -4.95 5.94
C ASP A 41 10.83 -4.07 6.73
N LEU A 42 9.52 -4.29 6.59
CA LEU A 42 8.49 -3.62 7.40
C LEU A 42 8.66 -3.87 8.90
N GLN A 43 9.07 -5.08 9.30
CA GLN A 43 9.38 -5.43 10.69
C GLN A 43 10.67 -4.76 11.19
N LYS A 44 11.64 -4.57 10.30
CA LYS A 44 12.94 -3.94 10.61
C LYS A 44 12.93 -2.43 10.60
N LEU A 45 11.86 -1.78 10.12
CA LEU A 45 11.70 -0.32 10.17
C LEU A 45 11.83 0.16 11.62
N LYS A 46 13.01 0.66 11.98
CA LYS A 46 13.29 1.34 13.24
C LYS A 46 13.05 2.84 13.07
N THR A 47 12.60 3.45 14.18
CA THR A 47 12.20 4.85 14.42
C THR A 47 12.64 5.88 13.36
N PRO A 48 11.71 6.66 12.79
CA PRO A 48 10.52 7.20 13.47
C PRO A 48 9.25 6.33 13.41
N THR A 49 8.50 6.29 14.52
CA THR A 49 7.24 5.51 14.65
C THR A 49 6.22 5.87 13.55
N HIS A 50 6.20 7.13 13.13
CA HIS A 50 5.29 7.62 12.08
C HIS A 50 5.61 7.05 10.70
N THR A 51 6.89 6.91 10.33
CA THR A 51 7.30 6.33 9.03
C THR A 51 6.92 4.86 8.95
N ARG A 52 7.14 4.11 10.03
CA ARG A 52 6.71 2.71 10.12
C ARG A 52 5.19 2.60 10.00
N LEU A 53 4.45 3.44 10.72
CA LEU A 53 3.00 3.44 10.67
C LEU A 53 2.49 3.76 9.26
N LEU A 54 3.08 4.76 8.59
CA LEU A 54 2.70 5.12 7.22
C LEU A 54 2.97 3.99 6.24
N ALA A 55 4.15 3.36 6.30
CA ALA A 55 4.51 2.22 5.47
C ALA A 55 3.56 1.02 5.69
N LEU A 56 3.18 0.75 6.94
CA LEU A 56 2.22 -0.31 7.27
C LEU A 56 0.82 0.01 6.74
N LEU A 57 0.35 1.25 6.87
CA LEU A 57 -0.94 1.70 6.34
C LEU A 57 -0.98 1.57 4.81
N ALA A 58 0.09 2.03 4.14
CA ALA A 58 0.22 1.95 2.69
C ALA A 58 0.27 0.49 2.20
N TRP A 59 1.00 -0.38 2.91
CA TRP A 59 1.04 -1.82 2.65
C TRP A 59 -0.34 -2.47 2.78
N GLN A 60 -1.01 -2.28 3.92
CA GLN A 60 -2.33 -2.85 4.19
C GLN A 60 -3.37 -2.39 3.16
N ALA A 61 -3.39 -1.09 2.84
CA ALA A 61 -4.28 -0.54 1.82
C ALA A 61 -4.01 -1.13 0.43
N SER A 62 -2.73 -1.31 0.06
CA SER A 62 -2.34 -1.92 -1.21
C SER A 62 -2.83 -3.37 -1.33
N ILE A 63 -2.60 -4.19 -0.31
CA ILE A 63 -3.10 -5.57 -0.27
C ILE A 63 -4.62 -5.62 -0.44
N TYR A 64 -5.33 -4.79 0.34
CA TYR A 64 -6.79 -4.73 0.29
C TYR A 64 -7.31 -4.33 -1.09
N CYS A 65 -6.79 -3.24 -1.66
CA CYS A 65 -7.25 -2.73 -2.96
C CYS A 65 -6.91 -3.68 -4.11
N ILE A 66 -5.74 -4.32 -4.09
CA ILE A 66 -5.36 -5.33 -5.10
C ILE A 66 -6.29 -6.53 -4.99
N TRP A 67 -6.56 -7.03 -3.78
CA TRP A 67 -7.50 -8.12 -3.56
C TRP A 67 -8.92 -7.76 -4.05
N ALA A 68 -9.40 -6.57 -3.70
CA ALA A 68 -10.72 -6.09 -4.09
C ALA A 68 -10.85 -5.94 -5.62
N GLU A 69 -9.84 -5.41 -6.30
CA GLU A 69 -9.80 -5.31 -7.76
C GLU A 69 -9.81 -6.68 -8.42
N ARG A 70 -9.02 -7.63 -7.92
CA ARG A 70 -9.00 -9.00 -8.44
C ARG A 70 -10.37 -9.67 -8.31
N ASN A 71 -11.04 -9.51 -7.17
CA ASN A 71 -12.39 -10.03 -6.98
C ASN A 71 -13.42 -9.33 -7.88
N ALA A 72 -13.30 -8.02 -8.08
CA ALA A 72 -14.17 -7.29 -9.00
C ALA A 72 -14.00 -7.77 -10.46
N ARG A 73 -12.79 -8.11 -10.89
CA ARG A 73 -12.54 -8.70 -12.21
C ARG A 73 -13.19 -10.07 -12.36
N LEU A 74 -13.08 -10.91 -11.34
CA LEU A 74 -13.62 -12.27 -11.36
C LEU A 74 -15.15 -12.30 -11.31
N HIS A 75 -15.77 -11.47 -10.47
CA HIS A 75 -17.21 -11.55 -10.20
C HIS A 75 -18.05 -10.48 -10.88
N ARG A 76 -17.43 -9.39 -11.35
CA ARG A 76 -18.15 -8.23 -11.91
C ARG A 76 -17.61 -7.79 -13.26
N SER A 77 -16.62 -8.51 -13.82
CA SER A 77 -15.95 -8.19 -15.10
C SER A 77 -15.51 -6.73 -15.20
N ARG A 78 -15.17 -6.10 -14.08
CA ARG A 78 -14.75 -4.70 -14.02
C ARG A 78 -13.23 -4.63 -13.95
N PHE A 79 -12.64 -3.92 -14.89
CA PHE A 79 -11.19 -3.76 -15.01
C PHE A 79 -10.83 -2.29 -14.86
N ARG A 80 -10.11 -1.94 -13.81
CA ARG A 80 -9.63 -0.58 -13.58
C ARG A 80 -8.13 -0.48 -13.90
N PRO A 81 -7.65 0.65 -14.43
CA PRO A 81 -6.23 0.86 -14.63
C PRO A 81 -5.48 0.95 -13.29
N PRO A 82 -4.17 0.66 -13.25
CA PRO A 82 -3.36 0.75 -12.02
C PRO A 82 -3.50 2.10 -11.31
N SER A 83 -3.51 3.19 -12.06
CA SER A 83 -3.66 4.57 -11.56
C SER A 83 -4.94 4.79 -10.74
N ALA A 84 -6.04 4.15 -11.12
CA ALA A 84 -7.30 4.24 -10.37
C ALA A 84 -7.19 3.55 -9.00
N ILE A 85 -6.48 2.43 -8.93
CA ILE A 85 -6.23 1.70 -7.69
C ILE A 85 -5.27 2.49 -6.79
N VAL A 86 -4.21 3.06 -7.36
CA VAL A 86 -3.28 3.94 -6.64
C VAL A 86 -4.03 5.13 -6.01
N LYS A 87 -4.94 5.78 -6.76
CA LYS A 87 -5.78 6.88 -6.24
C LYS A 87 -6.69 6.43 -5.09
N GLU A 88 -7.25 5.23 -5.18
CA GLU A 88 -8.05 4.64 -4.11
C GLU A 88 -7.21 4.38 -2.85
N ILE A 89 -6.01 3.82 -2.99
CA ILE A 89 -5.05 3.61 -1.90
C ILE A 89 -4.70 4.94 -1.23
N HIS A 90 -4.41 5.99 -2.02
CA HIS A 90 -4.17 7.33 -1.49
C HIS A 90 -5.33 7.86 -0.64
N THR A 91 -6.56 7.62 -1.09
CA THR A 91 -7.76 8.05 -0.38
C THR A 91 -7.90 7.31 0.94
N ILE A 92 -7.72 5.99 0.93
CA ILE A 92 -7.76 5.16 2.14
C ILE A 92 -6.70 5.62 3.14
N VAL A 93 -5.45 5.81 2.73
CA VAL A 93 -4.37 6.26 3.63
C VAL A 93 -4.71 7.63 4.23
N LYS A 94 -5.18 8.59 3.44
CA LYS A 94 -5.59 9.92 3.95
C LYS A 94 -6.75 9.82 4.94
N LEU A 95 -7.76 8.99 4.68
CA LEU A 95 -8.89 8.77 5.59
C LEU A 95 -8.43 8.12 6.90
N ARG A 96 -7.50 7.17 6.85
CA ARG A 96 -6.92 6.57 8.05
C ARG A 96 -6.13 7.60 8.88
N ILE A 97 -5.34 8.45 8.23
CA ILE A 97 -4.63 9.56 8.91
C ILE A 97 -5.63 10.55 9.52
N ALA A 98 -6.71 10.89 8.81
CA ALA A 98 -7.76 11.78 9.32
C ALA A 98 -8.46 11.17 10.56
N SER A 99 -8.68 9.85 10.58
CA SER A 99 -9.18 9.16 11.77
C SER A 99 -8.23 9.26 12.96
N ILE A 100 -6.92 9.13 12.74
CA ILE A 100 -5.89 9.28 13.81
C ILE A 100 -5.89 10.71 14.36
N ARG A 101 -6.20 11.71 13.54
CA ARG A 101 -6.22 13.12 13.95
C ARG A 101 -7.18 13.41 15.11
N ILE A 102 -8.24 12.60 15.25
CA ILE A 102 -9.22 12.73 16.33
C ILE A 102 -8.54 12.46 17.68
N ASP A 103 -7.65 11.47 17.74
CA ASP A 103 -6.96 11.04 18.96
C ASP A 103 -5.61 11.77 19.16
N ASP A 104 -4.83 11.93 18.07
CA ASP A 104 -3.52 12.57 18.08
C ASP A 104 -3.35 13.49 16.85
N PRO A 105 -3.68 14.79 16.99
CA PRO A 105 -3.55 15.76 15.90
C PRO A 105 -2.11 16.00 15.45
N HIS A 106 -1.13 15.85 16.34
CA HIS A 106 0.27 16.10 16.04
C HIS A 106 0.83 14.97 15.16
N LEU A 107 0.62 13.72 15.57
CA LEU A 107 1.01 12.55 14.78
C LEU A 107 0.33 12.54 13.41
N ALA A 108 -0.97 12.85 13.35
CA ALA A 108 -1.69 12.91 12.08
C ALA A 108 -1.10 13.99 11.14
N SER A 109 -0.68 15.13 11.67
CA SER A 109 -0.04 16.17 10.88
C SER A 109 1.31 15.71 10.32
N VAL A 110 2.14 15.07 11.13
CA VAL A 110 3.42 14.48 10.70
C VAL A 110 3.21 13.44 9.60
N LEU A 111 2.26 12.52 9.79
CA LEU A 111 1.92 11.49 8.80
C LEU A 111 1.41 12.08 7.49
N PHE A 112 0.56 13.11 7.57
CA PHE A 112 0.00 13.75 6.39
C PHE A 112 1.07 14.47 5.58
N GLN A 113 1.97 15.21 6.25
CA GLN A 113 3.10 15.85 5.59
C GLN A 113 4.02 14.83 4.91
N ALA A 114 4.36 13.74 5.62
CA ALA A 114 5.18 12.67 5.05
C ALA A 114 4.53 11.95 3.86
N TRP A 115 3.20 11.91 3.77
CA TRP A 115 2.48 11.25 2.66
C TRP A 115 2.26 12.15 1.43
N VAL A 116 2.22 13.47 1.64
CA VAL A 116 1.96 14.46 0.58
C VAL A 116 3.26 14.99 -0.04
N SER A 117 4.37 14.93 0.70
CA SER A 117 5.71 15.24 0.20
C SER A 117 6.15 14.30 -0.91
#